data_AF-A0A0K9NS79-F1
#
_entry.id   AF-A0A0K9NS79-F1
#
_cell.length_a   1.000
_cell.length_b   1.000
_cell.length_c   1.000
_cell.angle_alpha   90.00
_cell.angle_beta   90.00
_cell.angle_gamma   90.00
#
_symmetry.space_group_name_H-M   'P 1'
#
loop_
_entity.id
_entity.type
_entity.pdbx_description
1 polymer ?
#
loop_
_entity_poly.entity_id
_entity_poly.type
_entity_poly.pdbx_seq_one_letter_code
_entity_poly.pdbx_strand_id
1 'polypeptide(L)'
;MFRKLFHFRKEKSGKKPSPSQVLLNQTQEMFKEKESMLLKKIAIEAEKMQEYTNSRQKQAAMHCLKKKNFYEAQLQKLGKHQSCIDNQEKILHQYRQQQSREQAAQ
;
A
#
# COMPACT_ATOMS: atom_id res chain seq x y z
N MET A 1 -0.68 -19.40 -2.30
CA MET A 1 -1.59 -19.47 -1.14
C MET A 1 -2.11 -18.07 -0.75
N PHE A 2 -2.79 -17.33 -1.64
CA PHE A 2 -3.34 -15.99 -1.33
C PHE A 2 -4.78 -15.77 -1.84
N ARG A 3 -5.40 -16.78 -2.47
CA ARG A 3 -6.71 -16.67 -3.14
C ARG A 3 -7.93 -16.86 -2.22
N LYS A 4 -7.74 -17.09 -0.91
CA LYS A 4 -8.83 -17.46 0.02
C LYS A 4 -9.07 -16.49 1.18
N LEU A 5 -8.28 -15.42 1.33
CA LEU A 5 -8.46 -14.47 2.43
C LEU A 5 -9.47 -13.34 2.14
N PHE A 6 -9.94 -13.22 0.89
CA PHE A 6 -10.73 -12.05 0.45
C PHE A 6 -12.12 -12.42 -0.08
N HIS A 7 -12.82 -13.30 0.63
CA HIS A 7 -14.28 -13.29 0.59
C HIS A 7 -14.73 -12.70 1.92
N PHE A 8 -15.35 -11.51 1.94
CA PHE A 8 -16.72 -11.33 2.45
C PHE A 8 -17.16 -9.85 2.59
N ARG A 9 -18.49 -9.73 2.52
CA ARG A 9 -19.45 -8.67 2.93
C ARG A 9 -19.52 -7.37 2.15
N LYS A 10 -20.59 -7.30 1.34
CA LYS A 10 -21.15 -6.09 0.75
C LYS A 10 -22.26 -5.59 1.68
N GLU A 11 -22.04 -4.50 2.41
CA GLU A 11 -23.11 -3.75 3.09
C GLU A 11 -23.52 -2.52 2.28
N LYS A 12 -24.82 -2.21 2.34
CA LYS A 12 -25.52 -1.22 1.52
C LYS A 12 -25.95 -0.05 2.39
N SER A 13 -25.49 1.17 2.10
CA SER A 13 -26.23 2.42 2.36
C SER A 13 -25.54 3.62 1.69
N GLY A 14 -26.35 4.51 1.08
CA GLY A 14 -25.93 5.81 0.52
C GLY A 14 -25.19 5.73 -0.83
N LYS A 15 -25.67 6.47 -1.85
CA LYS A 15 -25.11 6.62 -3.22
C LYS A 15 -24.03 5.58 -3.58
N LYS A 16 -24.45 4.45 -4.19
CA LYS A 16 -23.55 3.34 -4.51
C LYS A 16 -22.35 3.87 -5.30
N PRO A 17 -21.12 3.79 -4.75
CA PRO A 17 -19.93 4.10 -5.52
C PRO A 17 -19.93 3.23 -6.77
N SER A 18 -19.45 3.78 -7.89
CA SER A 18 -19.31 2.98 -9.10
C SER A 18 -18.44 1.74 -8.78
N PRO A 19 -18.64 0.61 -9.45
CA PRO A 19 -17.81 -0.58 -9.21
C PRO A 19 -16.30 -0.27 -9.22
N SER A 20 -15.89 0.68 -10.06
CA SER A 20 -14.52 1.21 -10.15
C SER A 20 -14.08 1.95 -8.89
N GLN A 21 -14.94 2.74 -8.25
CA GLN A 21 -14.63 3.45 -7.00
C GLN A 21 -14.49 2.50 -5.81
N VAL A 22 -15.32 1.45 -5.75
CA VAL A 22 -15.18 0.41 -4.70
C VAL A 22 -13.83 -0.30 -4.82
N LEU A 23 -13.45 -0.68 -6.03
CA LEU A 23 -12.17 -1.36 -6.29
C LEU A 23 -10.96 -0.48 -5.97
N LEU A 24 -11.01 0.81 -6.28
CA LEU A 24 -9.96 1.78 -5.92
C LEU A 24 -9.81 1.90 -4.40
N ASN A 25 -10.91 2.11 -3.68
CA ASN A 25 -10.88 2.23 -2.22
C ASN A 25 -10.34 0.96 -1.55
N GLN A 26 -10.78 -0.23 -2.01
CA GLN A 26 -10.26 -1.51 -1.53
C GLN A 26 -8.77 -1.68 -1.80
N THR A 27 -8.32 -1.28 -3.00
CA THR A 27 -6.91 -1.36 -3.39
C THR A 27 -6.05 -0.43 -2.54
N GLN A 28 -6.54 0.78 -2.24
CA GLN A 28 -5.87 1.73 -1.35
C GLN A 28 -5.76 1.20 0.09
N GLU A 29 -6.82 0.58 0.61
CA GLU A 29 -6.81 -0.05 1.94
C GLU A 29 -5.78 -1.20 2.00
N MET A 30 -5.77 -2.08 0.99
CA MET A 30 -4.77 -3.15 0.88
C MET A 30 -3.33 -2.61 0.84
N PHE A 31 -3.09 -1.49 0.15
CA PHE A 31 -1.78 -0.87 0.12
C PHE A 31 -1.37 -0.31 1.48
N LYS A 32 -2.28 0.35 2.21
CA LYS A 32 -2.03 0.86 3.57
C LYS A 32 -1.72 -0.25 4.57
N GLU A 33 -2.49 -1.34 4.55
CA GLU A 33 -2.22 -2.50 5.41
C GLU A 33 -0.85 -3.11 5.10
N LYS A 34 -0.53 -3.28 3.82
CA LYS A 34 0.76 -3.83 3.39
C LYS A 34 1.93 -2.93 3.78
N GLU A 35 1.78 -1.62 3.67
CA GLU A 35 2.76 -0.62 4.11
C GLU A 35 3.03 -0.75 5.61
N SER A 36 1.97 -0.77 6.43
CA SER A 36 2.07 -0.94 7.88
C SER A 36 2.78 -2.25 8.26
N MET A 37 2.44 -3.36 7.59
CA MET A 37 3.09 -4.66 7.83
C MET A 37 4.58 -4.64 7.46
N LEU A 38 4.95 -4.00 6.36
CA LEU A 38 6.36 -3.89 5.95
C LEU A 38 7.16 -3.02 6.91
N LEU A 39 6.63 -1.89 7.36
CA LEU A 39 7.26 -1.03 8.37
C LEU A 39 7.48 -1.78 9.70
N LYS A 40 6.48 -2.52 10.17
CA LYS A 40 6.62 -3.37 11.37
C LYS A 40 7.72 -4.43 11.20
N LYS A 41 7.79 -5.08 10.03
CA LYS A 41 8.85 -6.06 9.73
C LYS A 41 10.24 -5.43 9.71
N ILE A 42 10.38 -4.24 9.14
CA ILE A 42 11.64 -3.48 9.12
C ILE A 42 12.09 -3.17 10.55
N ALA A 43 11.17 -2.70 11.41
CA ALA A 43 11.47 -2.42 12.81
C ALA A 43 11.94 -3.68 13.57
N ILE A 44 11.23 -4.80 13.41
CA ILE A 44 11.60 -6.08 14.04
C ILE A 44 13.00 -6.54 13.60
N GLU A 45 13.33 -6.46 12.31
CA GLU A 45 14.67 -6.85 11.84
C GLU A 45 15.76 -5.88 12.33
N ALA A 46 15.44 -4.60 12.54
CA ALA A 46 16.36 -3.62 13.12
C ALA A 46 16.65 -3.91 14.61
N GLU A 47 15.62 -4.22 15.40
CA GLU A 47 15.76 -4.64 16.81
C GLU A 47 16.62 -5.90 16.92
N LYS A 48 16.29 -6.94 16.14
CA LYS A 48 17.08 -8.19 16.11
C LYS A 48 18.54 -7.96 15.70
N MET A 49 18.77 -7.09 14.72
CA MET A 49 20.14 -6.73 14.30
C MET A 49 20.92 -6.10 15.45
N GLN A 50 20.29 -5.25 16.27
CA GLN A 50 20.92 -4.65 17.45
C GLN A 50 21.25 -5.72 18.50
N GLU A 51 20.33 -6.63 18.79
CA GLU A 51 20.55 -7.77 19.71
C GLU A 51 21.72 -8.67 19.28
N TYR A 52 21.79 -9.01 17.98
CA TYR A 52 22.88 -9.81 17.44
C TYR A 52 24.22 -9.07 17.44
N THR A 53 24.21 -7.75 17.20
CA THR A 53 25.40 -6.91 17.30
C THR A 53 25.94 -6.89 18.73
N ASN A 54 25.06 -6.72 19.72
CA ASN A 54 25.41 -6.74 21.15
C ASN A 54 25.95 -8.11 21.58
N SER A 55 25.37 -9.19 21.05
CA SER A 55 25.80 -10.57 21.30
C SER A 55 27.01 -11.00 20.47
N ARG A 56 27.63 -10.10 19.71
CA ARG A 56 28.77 -10.36 18.79
C ARG A 56 28.50 -11.41 17.69
N GLN A 57 27.23 -11.69 17.39
CA GLN A 57 26.80 -12.65 16.37
C GLN A 57 26.75 -12.00 14.98
N LYS A 58 27.93 -11.75 14.39
CA LYS A 58 28.07 -11.00 13.11
C LYS A 58 27.27 -11.58 11.94
N GLN A 59 27.20 -12.91 11.81
CA GLN A 59 26.49 -13.56 10.70
C GLN A 59 24.98 -13.38 10.82
N ALA A 60 24.43 -13.49 12.03
CA ALA A 60 23.01 -13.28 12.29
C ALA A 60 22.61 -11.82 12.05
N ALA A 61 23.43 -10.86 12.51
CA ALA A 61 23.23 -9.44 12.23
C ALA A 61 23.23 -9.14 10.71
N MET A 62 24.17 -9.73 9.96
CA MET A 62 24.20 -9.62 8.50
C MET A 62 22.94 -10.19 7.82
N HIS A 63 22.40 -11.28 8.34
CA HIS A 63 21.17 -11.86 7.81
C HIS A 63 19.94 -10.95 8.06
N CYS A 64 19.83 -10.37 9.26
CA CYS A 64 18.81 -9.36 9.57
C CYS A 64 18.94 -8.13 8.67
N LEU A 65 20.16 -7.65 8.42
CA LEU A 65 20.39 -6.53 7.50
C LEU A 65 19.90 -6.84 6.07
N LYS A 66 20.19 -8.03 5.54
CA LYS A 66 19.68 -8.45 4.22
C LYS A 66 18.15 -8.49 4.18
N LYS A 67 17.50 -9.01 5.23
CA LYS A 67 16.03 -9.04 5.34
C LYS A 67 15.43 -7.63 5.43
N LYS A 68 16.03 -6.75 6.23
CA LYS A 68 15.65 -5.35 6.33
C LYS A 68 15.68 -4.67 4.96
N ASN A 69 16.79 -4.77 4.25
CA ASN A 69 16.95 -4.17 2.91
C ASN A 69 15.93 -4.73 1.91
N PHE A 70 15.62 -6.02 2.00
CA PHE A 70 14.58 -6.64 1.17
C PHE A 70 13.19 -6.06 1.44
N TYR A 71 12.82 -5.84 2.71
CA TYR A 71 11.55 -5.20 3.07
C TYR A 71 11.50 -3.72 2.67
N GLU A 72 12.60 -2.98 2.82
CA GLU A 72 12.72 -1.60 2.34
C GLU A 72 12.55 -1.50 0.82
N ALA A 73 13.16 -2.41 0.06
CA ALA A 73 12.97 -2.47 -1.39
C ALA A 73 11.50 -2.76 -1.78
N GLN A 74 10.81 -3.62 -1.02
CA GLN A 74 9.37 -3.83 -1.22
C GLN A 74 8.56 -2.58 -0.91
N LEU A 75 8.91 -1.86 0.16
CA LEU A 75 8.25 -0.61 0.55
C LEU A 75 8.43 0.46 -0.54
N GLN A 76 9.65 0.61 -1.07
CA GLN A 76 9.91 1.53 -2.18
C GLN A 76 9.09 1.17 -3.42
N LYS A 77 8.99 -0.12 -3.76
CA LYS A 77 8.15 -0.58 -4.86
C LYS A 77 6.67 -0.29 -4.59
N LEU A 78 6.22 -0.43 -3.35
CA LEU A 78 4.85 -0.08 -2.95
C LEU A 78 4.56 1.41 -3.17
N GLY A 79 5.46 2.29 -2.74
CA GLY A 79 5.35 3.74 -2.93
C GLY A 79 5.23 4.15 -4.40
N LYS A 80 6.00 3.51 -5.29
CA LYS A 80 5.88 3.73 -6.74
C LYS A 80 4.49 3.38 -7.28
N HIS A 81 3.88 2.31 -6.79
CA HIS A 81 2.52 1.95 -7.20
C HIS A 81 1.48 2.93 -6.64
N GLN A 82 1.62 3.36 -5.38
CA GLN A 82 0.75 4.36 -4.77
C GLN A 82 0.78 5.66 -5.60
N SER A 83 1.96 6.21 -5.91
CA SER A 83 2.07 7.42 -6.74
C SER A 83 1.48 7.27 -8.14
N CYS A 84 1.55 6.07 -8.73
CA CYS A 84 0.92 5.80 -10.03
C CYS A 84 -0.61 5.87 -9.93
N ILE A 85 -1.19 5.30 -8.88
CA ILE A 85 -2.64 5.34 -8.63
C ILE A 85 -3.09 6.77 -8.34
N ASP A 86 -2.38 7.49 -7.47
CA ASP A 86 -2.70 8.88 -7.15
C ASP A 86 -2.71 9.76 -8.41
N ASN A 87 -1.76 9.51 -9.33
CA ASN A 87 -1.72 10.21 -10.61
C ASN A 87 -2.93 9.86 -11.50
N GLN A 88 -3.34 8.59 -11.57
CA GLN A 88 -4.55 8.18 -12.30
C GLN A 88 -5.81 8.81 -11.70
N GLU A 89 -5.93 8.84 -10.37
CA GLU A 89 -7.05 9.47 -9.67
C GLU A 89 -7.13 10.97 -9.98
N LYS A 90 -5.99 11.67 -9.98
CA LYS A 90 -5.91 13.09 -10.32
C LYS A 90 -6.39 13.37 -11.75
N ILE A 91 -5.94 12.58 -12.72
CA ILE A 91 -6.35 12.70 -14.14
C ILE A 91 -7.87 12.48 -14.27
N LEU A 92 -8.42 11.41 -13.68
CA LEU A 92 -9.85 11.12 -13.72
C LEU A 92 -10.69 12.20 -13.04
N HIS A 93 -10.19 12.79 -11.96
CA HIS A 93 -10.83 13.91 -11.29
C HIS A 93 -10.86 15.16 -12.18
N GLN A 94 -9.73 15.48 -12.85
CA GLN A 94 -9.65 16.61 -13.78
C GLN A 94 -10.63 16.46 -14.96
N TYR A 95 -10.69 15.28 -15.58
CA TYR A 95 -11.64 15.02 -16.67
C TYR A 95 -13.10 15.18 -16.22
N ARG A 96 -13.45 14.66 -15.04
CA ARG A 96 -14.81 14.86 -14.49
C ARG A 96 -15.14 16.32 -14.24
N GLN A 97 -14.17 17.10 -13.74
CA GLN A 97 -14.37 18.54 -13.56
C GLN A 97 -14.55 19.27 -14.89
N GLN A 98 -13.77 18.93 -15.92
CA GLN A 98 -13.93 19.51 -17.26
C GLN A 98 -15.32 19.25 -17.82
N GLN A 99 -15.80 18.00 -17.76
CA GLN A 99 -17.14 17.67 -18.23
C GLN A 99 -18.24 18.38 -17.45
N SER A 100 -18.10 18.55 -16.14
CA SER A 100 -19.08 19.32 -15.35
C SER A 100 -19.13 20.81 -15.73
N ARG A 101 -17.99 21.39 -16.14
CA ARG A 101 -17.90 22.78 -16.59
C ARG A 101 -18.51 22.94 -17.98
N GLU A 102 -18.27 21.99 -18.88
CA GLU A 102 -18.86 21.96 -20.23
C GLU A 102 -20.39 21.82 -20.16
N GLN A 103 -20.91 20.97 -19.26
CA GLN A 103 -22.35 20.83 -19.05
C GLN A 103 -23.01 22.05 -18.39
N ALA A 104 -22.27 22.83 -17.59
CA ALA A 104 -22.77 24.05 -16.97
C ALA A 104 -22.72 25.28 -17.91
N ALA A 105 -22.01 25.18 -19.03
CA ALA A 105 -21.90 26.21 -20.05
C ALA A 105 -22.90 26.05 -21.21
N GLN A 106 -23.69 24.95 -21.20
CA GLN A 106 -24.80 24.68 -22.12
C GLN A 106 -26.13 24.99 -21.45
#